data_AF-A0A9P0I3I2-F1
#
_entry.id   AF-A0A9P0I3I2-F1
#
_cell.length_a   1.000
_cell.length_b   1.000
_cell.length_c   1.000
_cell.angle_alpha   90.00
_cell.angle_beta   90.00
_cell.angle_gamma   90.00
#
_symmetry.space_group_name_H-M   'P 1'
#
loop_
_entity.id
_entity.type
_entity.pdbx_description
1 polymer ?
#
loop_
_entity_poly.entity_id
_entity_poly.type
_entity_poly.pdbx_seq_one_letter_code
_entity_poly.pdbx_strand_id
1 'polypeptide(L)'
;MTLSECKVICRLSRDFQELEGFDMDKPLSAGDFAAMEDQLKACVEKDRQYWRVNDVKCDAIHTAKTYEEFADRVAAAHLQPLDQKDFKKKYNRKWNQYATEDKQSTE
;
A
#
# COMPACT_ATOMS: atom_id res chain seq x y z
N MET A 1 -4.57 -43.84 -21.43
CA MET A 1 -5.36 -42.63 -21.16
C MET A 1 -6.69 -43.05 -20.57
N THR A 2 -6.73 -43.13 -19.24
CA THR A 2 -7.90 -43.59 -18.49
C THR A 2 -8.89 -42.44 -18.33
N LEU A 3 -10.19 -42.75 -18.22
CA LEU A 3 -11.30 -41.79 -18.05
C LEU A 3 -11.12 -40.78 -16.90
N SER A 4 -10.14 -40.99 -16.00
CA SER A 4 -9.74 -40.05 -14.95
C SER A 4 -8.99 -38.82 -15.47
N GLU A 5 -8.18 -38.95 -16.53
CA GLU A 5 -7.41 -37.83 -17.09
C GLU A 5 -8.33 -36.84 -17.83
N CYS A 6 -9.39 -37.35 -18.48
CA CYS A 6 -10.41 -36.50 -19.13
C CYS A 6 -11.19 -35.64 -18.12
N LYS A 7 -11.36 -36.09 -16.87
CA LYS A 7 -12.05 -35.32 -15.81
C LYS A 7 -11.22 -34.15 -15.30
N VAL A 8 -9.89 -34.28 -15.25
CA VAL A 8 -8.98 -33.22 -14.81
C VAL A 8 -8.85 -32.16 -15.90
N ILE A 9 -8.75 -32.57 -17.16
CA ILE A 9 -8.71 -31.64 -18.31
C ILE A 9 -10.02 -30.84 -18.42
N CYS A 10 -11.19 -31.48 -18.21
CA CYS A 10 -12.47 -30.75 -18.19
C CYS A 10 -12.66 -29.82 -16.98
N ARG A 11 -12.02 -30.08 -15.83
CA ARG A 11 -12.12 -29.20 -14.65
C ARG A 11 -11.36 -27.90 -14.89
N LEU A 12 -10.14 -27.99 -15.43
CA LEU A 12 -9.31 -26.83 -15.77
C LEU A 12 -9.89 -26.01 -16.93
N SER A 13 -10.67 -26.62 -17.83
CA SER A 13 -11.38 -25.89 -18.88
C SER A 13 -12.57 -25.07 -18.36
N ARG A 14 -13.17 -25.45 -17.21
CA ARG A 14 -14.30 -24.73 -16.62
C ARG A 14 -13.84 -23.52 -15.80
N ASP A 15 -12.71 -23.65 -15.10
CA ASP A 15 -12.16 -22.57 -14.27
C ASP A 15 -11.48 -21.47 -15.12
N PHE A 16 -11.06 -21.78 -16.35
CA PHE A 16 -10.50 -20.79 -17.28
C PHE A 16 -11.57 -19.93 -17.99
N GLN A 17 -12.85 -20.30 -17.88
CA GLN A 17 -13.95 -19.71 -18.64
C GLN A 17 -14.82 -18.73 -17.82
N GLU A 18 -14.44 -18.41 -16.58
CA GLU A 18 -15.12 -17.41 -15.73
C GLU A 18 -14.53 -15.99 -15.82
N LEU A 19 -13.57 -15.75 -16.72
CA LEU A 19 -12.87 -14.46 -16.86
C LEU A 19 -13.06 -13.76 -18.22
N GLU A 20 -14.13 -14.06 -18.95
CA GLU A 20 -14.46 -13.39 -20.21
C GLU A 20 -15.92 -12.97 -20.16
N GLY A 21 -16.18 -11.91 -19.40
CA GLY A 21 -17.49 -11.27 -19.27
C GLY A 21 -17.44 -9.79 -19.62
N PHE A 22 -16.79 -9.44 -20.72
CA PHE A 22 -16.84 -8.08 -21.28
C PHE A 22 -17.66 -8.09 -22.58
N ASP A 23 -18.98 -8.12 -22.43
CA ASP A 23 -19.93 -7.98 -23.54
C ASP A 23 -19.90 -6.53 -24.06
N MET A 24 -19.20 -6.30 -25.16
CA MET A 24 -19.11 -4.98 -25.82
C MET A 24 -20.43 -4.50 -26.44
N ASP A 25 -21.42 -5.39 -26.60
CA ASP A 25 -22.73 -5.11 -27.19
C ASP A 25 -23.80 -4.65 -26.17
N LYS A 26 -23.43 -4.55 -24.89
CA LYS A 26 -24.36 -4.13 -23.82
C LYS A 26 -24.34 -2.60 -23.66
N PRO A 27 -25.50 -1.91 -23.64
CA PRO A 27 -25.52 -0.47 -23.42
C PRO A 27 -25.04 -0.15 -22.00
N LEU A 28 -24.08 0.77 -21.88
CA LEU A 28 -23.55 1.22 -20.58
C LEU A 28 -24.68 1.68 -19.66
N SER A 29 -24.78 1.05 -18.51
CA SER A 29 -25.67 1.44 -17.41
C SER A 29 -25.03 2.51 -16.54
N ALA A 30 -25.83 3.24 -15.76
CA ALA A 30 -25.35 4.18 -14.73
C ALA A 30 -24.36 3.54 -13.74
N GLY A 31 -24.52 2.23 -13.45
CA GLY A 31 -23.60 1.49 -12.59
C GLY A 31 -22.22 1.24 -13.23
N ASP A 32 -22.16 1.14 -14.56
CA ASP A 32 -20.91 0.94 -15.28
C ASP A 32 -20.07 2.23 -15.28
N PHE A 33 -20.73 3.39 -15.37
CA PHE A 33 -20.06 4.70 -15.21
C PHE A 33 -19.44 4.86 -13.82
N ALA A 34 -20.16 4.48 -12.75
CA ALA A 34 -19.62 4.54 -11.40
C ALA A 34 -18.39 3.63 -11.23
N ALA A 35 -18.44 2.41 -11.77
CA ALA A 35 -17.30 1.49 -11.75
C ALA A 35 -16.10 2.05 -12.52
N MET A 36 -16.32 2.67 -13.69
CA MET A 36 -15.26 3.32 -14.46
C MET A 36 -14.66 4.53 -13.73
N GLU A 37 -15.48 5.35 -13.07
CA GLU A 37 -15.00 6.48 -12.27
C GLU A 37 -14.11 6.02 -11.12
N ASP A 38 -14.47 4.93 -10.45
CA ASP A 38 -13.68 4.38 -9.36
C ASP A 38 -12.38 3.76 -9.85
N GLN A 39 -12.41 3.06 -10.99
CA GLN A 39 -11.20 2.61 -11.67
C GLN A 39 -10.29 3.79 -12.05
N LEU A 40 -10.86 4.88 -12.58
CA LEU A 40 -10.11 6.07 -12.94
C LEU A 40 -9.46 6.72 -11.71
N LYS A 41 -10.20 6.88 -10.61
CA LYS A 41 -9.66 7.41 -9.34
C LYS A 41 -8.52 6.53 -8.83
N ALA A 42 -8.68 5.22 -8.88
CA ALA A 42 -7.64 4.28 -8.47
C ALA A 42 -6.39 4.35 -9.34
N CYS A 43 -6.54 4.49 -10.66
CA CYS A 43 -5.41 4.69 -11.57
C CYS A 43 -4.67 6.01 -11.30
N VAL A 44 -5.40 7.11 -11.13
CA VAL A 44 -4.81 8.42 -10.81
C VAL A 44 -4.04 8.38 -9.49
N GLU A 45 -4.56 7.69 -8.47
CA GLU A 45 -3.87 7.60 -7.18
C GLU A 45 -2.60 6.73 -7.28
N LYS A 46 -2.64 5.63 -8.06
CA LYS A 46 -1.43 4.83 -8.35
C LYS A 46 -0.37 5.65 -9.06
N ASP A 47 -0.76 6.47 -10.04
CA ASP A 47 0.16 7.34 -10.76
C ASP A 47 0.80 8.36 -9.81
N ARG A 48 0.01 8.97 -8.91
CA ARG A 48 0.53 9.89 -7.89
C ARG A 48 1.55 9.22 -6.97
N GLN A 49 1.29 7.99 -6.55
CA GLN A 49 2.23 7.21 -5.73
C GLN A 49 3.49 6.86 -6.52
N TYR A 50 3.34 6.46 -7.79
CA TYR A 50 4.47 6.18 -8.68
C TYR A 50 5.42 7.37 -8.78
N TRP A 51 4.88 8.57 -9.02
CA TRP A 51 5.68 9.79 -9.12
C TRP A 51 6.46 10.08 -7.83
N ARG A 52 5.80 10.01 -6.66
CA ARG A 52 6.49 10.22 -5.36
C ARG A 52 7.64 9.25 -5.13
N VAL A 53 7.42 7.97 -5.43
CA VAL A 53 8.45 6.93 -5.28
C VAL A 53 9.58 7.16 -6.29
N ASN A 54 9.26 7.60 -7.51
CA ASN A 54 10.24 7.89 -8.53
C ASN A 54 11.15 9.07 -8.15
N ASP A 55 10.58 10.14 -7.58
CA ASP A 55 11.35 11.28 -7.10
C ASP A 55 12.37 10.84 -6.03
N VAL A 56 11.93 10.01 -5.07
CA VAL A 56 12.83 9.44 -4.05
C VAL A 56 13.86 8.50 -4.67
N LYS A 57 13.51 7.71 -5.69
CA LYS A 57 14.48 6.87 -6.42
C LYS A 57 15.57 7.72 -7.07
N CYS A 58 15.19 8.79 -7.76
CA CYS A 58 16.14 9.72 -8.38
C CYS A 58 17.07 10.33 -7.32
N ASP A 59 16.52 10.82 -6.21
CA ASP A 59 17.31 11.38 -5.12
C ASP A 59 18.24 10.33 -4.49
N ALA A 60 17.73 9.13 -4.23
CA ALA A 60 18.47 8.06 -3.59
C ALA A 60 19.60 7.53 -4.49
N ILE A 61 19.44 7.49 -5.81
CA ILE A 61 20.52 7.13 -6.75
C ILE A 61 21.73 8.05 -6.58
N HIS A 62 21.50 9.34 -6.35
CA HIS A 62 22.57 10.32 -6.20
C HIS A 62 23.14 10.38 -4.78
N THR A 63 22.35 10.01 -3.76
CA THR A 63 22.68 10.28 -2.35
C THR A 63 22.98 9.02 -1.53
N ALA A 64 22.59 7.82 -1.96
CA ALA A 64 22.82 6.58 -1.23
C ALA A 64 24.20 5.98 -1.57
N LYS A 65 24.88 5.44 -0.56
CA LYS A 65 26.19 4.80 -0.74
C LYS A 65 26.09 3.28 -0.89
N THR A 66 25.04 2.68 -0.32
CA THR A 66 24.76 1.25 -0.37
C THR A 66 23.36 1.00 -0.93
N TYR A 67 23.14 -0.19 -1.45
CA TYR A 67 21.83 -0.59 -1.95
C TYR A 67 20.78 -0.68 -0.83
N GLU A 68 21.17 -1.11 0.37
CA GLU A 68 20.27 -1.18 1.51
C GLU A 68 19.72 0.21 1.88
N GLU A 69 20.58 1.23 1.93
CA GLU A 69 20.13 2.61 2.16
C GLU A 69 19.19 3.12 1.06
N PHE A 70 19.45 2.75 -0.20
CA PHE A 70 18.57 3.08 -1.31
C PHE A 70 17.20 2.42 -1.14
N ALA A 71 17.16 1.12 -0.84
CA ALA A 71 15.93 0.35 -0.67
C ALA A 71 15.09 0.91 0.49
N ASP A 72 15.72 1.22 1.61
CA ASP A 72 15.05 1.78 2.79
C ASP A 72 14.45 3.16 2.50
N ARG A 73 15.17 4.03 1.78
CA ARG A 73 14.65 5.36 1.37
C ARG A 73 13.45 5.23 0.46
N VAL A 74 13.54 4.38 -0.56
CA VAL A 74 12.46 4.16 -1.53
C VAL A 74 11.24 3.53 -0.84
N ALA A 75 11.44 2.59 0.09
CA ALA A 75 10.36 2.01 0.90
C ALA A 75 9.66 3.07 1.75
N ALA A 76 10.40 4.03 2.30
CA ALA A 76 9.89 5.12 3.13
C ALA A 76 9.23 6.28 2.33
N ALA A 77 9.21 6.25 1.00
CA ALA A 77 8.72 7.36 0.15
C ALA A 77 7.24 7.71 0.34
N HIS A 78 6.45 6.82 0.93
CA HIS A 78 5.04 7.06 1.24
C HIS A 78 4.83 7.87 2.53
N LEU A 79 5.88 8.07 3.34
CA LEU A 79 5.81 8.84 4.57
C LEU A 79 5.76 10.34 4.27
N GLN A 80 4.89 11.06 4.98
CA GLN A 80 4.84 12.52 4.92
C GLN A 80 5.85 13.12 5.92
N PRO A 81 6.52 14.23 5.58
CA PRO A 81 7.29 14.99 6.54
C PRO A 81 6.42 15.41 7.72
N LEU A 82 6.95 15.33 8.95
CA LEU A 82 6.24 15.80 10.13
C LEU A 82 5.97 17.31 10.03
N ASP A 83 4.73 17.72 10.32
CA ASP A 83 4.34 19.13 10.40
C ASP A 83 4.53 19.65 11.83
N GLN A 84 4.70 20.97 12.01
CA GLN A 84 4.81 21.63 13.32
C GLN A 84 3.62 21.31 14.25
N LYS A 85 2.47 20.99 13.67
CA LYS A 85 1.25 20.58 14.39
C LYS A 85 1.42 19.23 15.09
N ASP A 86 2.21 18.32 14.54
CA ASP A 86 2.46 17.00 15.11
C ASP A 86 3.30 17.07 16.39
N PHE A 87 4.18 18.08 16.49
CA PHE A 87 5.02 18.30 17.66
C PHE A 87 4.26 18.82 18.89
N LYS A 88 3.02 19.32 18.73
CA LYS A 88 2.25 19.94 19.82
C LYS A 88 1.66 18.93 20.80
N LYS A 89 1.46 17.67 20.40
CA LYS A 89 1.04 16.59 21.32
C LYS A 89 2.26 15.96 21.99
N LYS A 90 2.97 16.72 22.83
CA LYS A 90 3.87 16.11 23.81
C LYS A 90 3.01 15.38 24.83
N TYR A 91 2.76 14.09 24.62
CA TYR A 91 2.19 13.25 25.66
C TYR A 91 3.17 13.28 26.84
N ASN A 92 2.73 13.81 27.98
CA ASN A 92 3.47 13.70 29.25
C ASN A 92 3.36 12.27 29.78
N ARG A 93 3.76 11.30 28.95
CA ARG A 93 3.91 9.90 29.33
C ARG A 93 5.33 9.78 29.84
N LYS A 94 5.47 9.65 31.16
CA LYS A 94 6.73 9.20 31.75
C LYS A 94 7.09 7.89 31.04
N TRP A 95 8.25 7.87 30.40
CA TRP A 95 8.80 6.68 29.71
C TRP A 95 8.82 5.46 30.64
N ASN A 96 8.99 5.71 31.95
CA ASN A 96 8.84 4.72 33.00
C ASN A 96 7.63 5.04 33.89
N GLN A 97 6.63 4.16 33.88
CA GLN A 97 5.43 4.27 34.72
C GLN A 97 5.72 4.04 36.21
N TYR A 98 6.81 3.31 36.51
CA TYR A 98 7.21 2.95 37.88
C TYR A 98 8.28 3.89 38.46
N ALA A 99 8.71 4.91 37.70
CA ALA A 99 9.58 5.97 38.20
C ALA A 99 8.77 7.05 38.94
N THR A 100 7.94 6.64 39.91
CA THR A 100 7.35 7.56 40.87
C THR A 100 8.29 7.68 42.07
N GLU A 101 9.09 8.75 42.06
CA GLU A 101 9.71 9.46 43.18
C GLU A 101 9.86 8.70 44.52
N ASP A 102 10.94 7.93 44.66
CA ASP A 102 11.51 7.59 45.97
C ASP A 102 12.33 8.80 46.48
N LYS A 103 11.68 9.74 47.15
CA LYS A 103 12.33 10.65 48.12
C LYS A 103 11.37 10.97 49.27
N GLN A 104 11.05 9.96 50.05
CA GLN A 104 10.58 10.16 51.42
C GLN A 104 11.39 9.25 52.34
N SER A 105 12.64 9.65 52.55
CA SER A 105 13.52 9.03 53.54
C SER A 105 14.16 10.14 54.38
N THR A 106 13.61 10.25 55.60
CA THR A 106 14.25 10.61 56.87
C THR A 106 14.88 11.98 57.02
N GLU A 107 14.18 12.84 57.77
CA GLU A 107 14.73 13.48 58.99
C GLU A 107 13.64 13.53 60.07
#